data_AF-A0A369T170-F1
#
_entry.id   AF-A0A369T170-F1
#
_cell.length_a   1.000
_cell.length_b   1.000
_cell.length_c   1.000
_cell.angle_alpha   90.00
_cell.angle_beta   90.00
_cell.angle_gamma   90.00
#
_symmetry.space_group_name_H-M   'P 1'
#
loop_
_entity.id
_entity.type
_entity.pdbx_description
1 polymer ?
#
loop_
_entity_poly.entity_id
_entity_poly.type
_entity_poly.pdbx_seq_one_letter_code
_entity_poly.pdbx_strand_id
1 'polypeptide(L)'
;RGIWMDEALKLLPADYWRFYMLYTRPEQRDSSFSWEDFESKVNDELNDIIGNLAHRVLSFISSRYGGQIPRVQLDEESASFLEEVRGVGKGIEDDLMRVRLRDALKGLIEMARIGNRFFNNREPWRDFESNRGRADSTILASYQLLKILAYYMHIFLPFSAERLWKMLGFDGEPDRGIAFSAEAVGRVSSVEPLFRKIRKEELVERLRQIRENREVLSAMEIR
;
A
#
# COMPACT_ATOMS: atom_id res chain seq x y z
N ARG A 1 -24.69 -14.45 9.38
CA ARG A 1 -25.30 -13.10 9.25
C ARG A 1 -24.34 -12.25 8.45
N GLY A 2 -24.82 -11.40 7.53
CA GLY A 2 -23.97 -10.49 6.74
C GLY A 2 -23.28 -9.43 7.62
N ILE A 3 -22.38 -8.64 7.02
CA ILE A 3 -21.74 -7.48 7.65
C ILE A 3 -22.26 -6.24 6.91
N TRP A 4 -22.84 -5.30 7.64
CA TRP A 4 -23.37 -4.07 7.05
C TRP A 4 -22.29 -2.98 7.01
N MET A 5 -22.40 -2.04 6.07
CA MET A 5 -21.36 -1.02 5.84
C MET A 5 -21.16 -0.10 7.06
N ASP A 6 -22.23 0.25 7.77
CA ASP A 6 -22.19 1.05 9.00
C ASP A 6 -21.51 0.31 10.17
N GLU A 7 -21.53 -1.02 10.16
CA GLU A 7 -20.78 -1.85 11.09
C GLU A 7 -19.31 -1.96 10.66
N ALA A 8 -19.06 -2.25 9.39
CA ALA A 8 -17.73 -2.44 8.82
C ALA A 8 -16.81 -1.23 9.06
N LEU A 9 -17.31 -0.02 8.82
CA LEU A 9 -16.54 1.22 9.00
C LEU A 9 -16.27 1.57 10.47
N LYS A 10 -17.01 0.99 11.43
CA LYS A 10 -16.70 1.10 12.86
C LYS A 10 -15.58 0.15 13.28
N LEU A 11 -15.39 -0.95 12.56
CA LEU A 11 -14.37 -1.94 12.84
C LEU A 11 -13.00 -1.52 12.30
N LEU A 12 -12.93 -1.14 11.02
CA LEU A 12 -11.68 -0.86 10.30
C LEU A 12 -11.83 0.30 9.31
N PRO A 13 -10.73 0.95 8.92
CA PRO A 13 -10.72 1.93 7.83
C PRO A 13 -11.26 1.35 6.52
N ALA A 14 -11.87 2.21 5.70
CA ALA A 14 -12.53 1.82 4.45
C ALA A 14 -11.62 1.03 3.50
N ASP A 15 -10.33 1.37 3.41
CA ASP A 15 -9.38 0.73 2.49
C ASP A 15 -9.20 -0.77 2.74
N TYR A 16 -9.34 -1.24 3.98
CA TYR A 16 -9.21 -2.66 4.31
C TYR A 16 -10.36 -3.45 3.65
N TRP A 17 -11.57 -2.89 3.71
CA TRP A 17 -12.75 -3.45 3.07
C TRP A 17 -12.69 -3.35 1.56
N ARG A 18 -12.30 -2.19 1.02
CA ARG A 18 -12.11 -1.97 -0.43
C ARG A 18 -11.13 -2.99 -1.01
N PHE A 19 -9.97 -3.13 -0.36
CA PHE A 19 -8.96 -4.11 -0.74
C PHE A 19 -9.55 -5.51 -0.83
N TYR A 20 -10.16 -6.00 0.25
CA TYR A 20 -10.63 -7.38 0.30
C TYR A 20 -11.76 -7.66 -0.69
N MET A 21 -12.72 -6.72 -0.82
CA MET A 21 -13.82 -6.85 -1.78
C MET A 21 -13.33 -6.88 -3.23
N LEU A 22 -12.29 -6.11 -3.56
CA LEU A 22 -11.68 -6.14 -4.90
C LEU A 22 -10.84 -7.40 -5.10
N TYR A 23 -10.11 -7.84 -4.08
CA TYR A 23 -9.26 -9.03 -4.12
C TYR A 23 -10.07 -10.33 -4.31
N THR A 24 -11.26 -10.37 -3.71
CA THR A 24 -12.20 -11.50 -3.76
C THR A 24 -13.34 -11.30 -4.75
N ARG A 25 -13.30 -10.22 -5.57
CA ARG A 25 -14.38 -9.84 -6.47
C ARG A 25 -14.90 -11.03 -7.29
N PRO A 26 -16.21 -11.33 -7.26
CA PRO A 26 -16.78 -12.42 -8.04
C PRO A 26 -16.88 -11.99 -9.51
N GLU A 27 -15.91 -12.40 -10.33
CA GLU A 27 -15.88 -12.08 -11.76
C GLU A 27 -16.42 -13.21 -12.66
N GLN A 28 -16.25 -14.46 -12.23
CA GLN A 28 -16.69 -15.64 -12.99
C GLN A 28 -17.55 -16.61 -12.17
N ARG A 29 -17.41 -16.57 -10.84
CA ARG A 29 -18.10 -17.45 -9.88
C ARG A 29 -18.37 -16.67 -8.60
N ASP A 30 -19.35 -17.12 -7.85
CA ASP A 30 -19.68 -16.55 -6.55
C ASP A 30 -18.50 -16.64 -5.56
N SER A 31 -18.36 -15.61 -4.74
CA SER A 31 -17.38 -15.53 -3.66
C SER A 31 -18.10 -15.42 -2.32
N SER A 32 -17.64 -16.15 -1.30
CA SER A 32 -18.11 -16.01 0.08
C SER A 32 -17.07 -15.28 0.94
N PHE A 33 -17.54 -14.38 1.80
CA PHE A 33 -16.69 -13.72 2.79
C PHE A 33 -16.33 -14.70 3.92
N SER A 34 -15.06 -14.70 4.34
CA SER A 34 -14.57 -15.38 5.55
C SER A 34 -13.68 -14.43 6.34
N TRP A 35 -13.84 -14.40 7.67
CA TRP A 35 -12.99 -13.60 8.54
C TRP A 35 -11.54 -14.09 8.55
N GLU A 36 -11.33 -15.40 8.45
CA GLU A 36 -10.02 -16.02 8.33
C GLU A 36 -9.30 -15.56 7.06
N ASP A 37 -9.98 -15.62 5.91
CA ASP A 37 -9.40 -15.18 4.65
C ASP A 37 -9.20 -13.65 4.62
N PHE A 38 -10.13 -12.88 5.21
CA PHE A 38 -9.98 -11.44 5.37
C PHE A 38 -8.72 -11.07 6.17
N GLU A 39 -8.52 -11.72 7.33
CA GLU A 39 -7.32 -11.53 8.14
C GLU A 39 -6.04 -11.85 7.35
N SER A 40 -5.98 -13.04 6.74
CA SER A 40 -4.81 -13.45 5.94
C SER A 40 -4.52 -12.44 4.84
N LYS A 41 -5.49 -12.07 4.00
CA LYS A 41 -5.22 -11.16 2.88
C LYS A 41 -4.82 -9.76 3.32
N VAL A 42 -5.42 -9.22 4.37
CA VAL A 42 -5.00 -7.92 4.92
C VAL A 42 -3.58 -8.00 5.48
N ASN A 43 -3.28 -9.02 6.28
CA ASN A 43 -1.98 -9.12 6.93
C ASN A 43 -0.87 -9.43 5.92
N ASP A 44 -1.09 -10.39 5.03
CA ASP A 44 -0.09 -10.88 4.10
C ASP A 44 0.16 -9.88 2.96
N GLU A 45 -0.90 -9.35 2.35
CA GLU A 45 -0.76 -8.52 1.14
C GLU A 45 -0.65 -7.02 1.47
N LEU A 46 -1.50 -6.49 2.36
CA LEU A 46 -1.41 -5.07 2.71
C LEU A 46 -0.26 -4.80 3.67
N ASN A 47 -0.22 -5.48 4.81
CA ASN A 47 0.78 -5.18 5.84
C ASN A 47 2.18 -5.70 5.47
N ASP A 48 2.32 -7.00 5.19
CA ASP A 48 3.62 -7.65 5.02
C ASP A 48 4.29 -7.38 3.67
N ILE A 49 3.54 -6.99 2.63
CA ILE A 49 4.08 -6.67 1.31
C ILE A 49 4.11 -5.15 1.07
N ILE A 50 2.96 -4.49 0.94
CA ILE A 50 2.89 -3.07 0.56
C ILE A 50 3.38 -2.18 1.70
N GLY A 51 2.83 -2.38 2.90
CA GLY A 51 3.15 -1.61 4.10
C GLY A 51 4.61 -1.78 4.51
N ASN A 52 5.11 -3.01 4.49
CA ASN A 52 6.50 -3.31 4.82
C ASN A 52 7.49 -2.62 3.86
N LEU A 53 7.23 -2.66 2.53
CA LEU A 53 8.08 -1.95 1.57
C LEU A 53 8.14 -0.46 1.87
N ALA A 54 6.97 0.19 1.95
CA ALA A 54 6.87 1.62 2.21
C ALA A 54 7.59 1.99 3.51
N HIS A 55 7.30 1.26 4.59
CA HIS A 55 7.91 1.54 5.89
C HIS A 55 9.44 1.38 5.87
N ARG A 56 9.97 0.31 5.26
CA ARG A 56 11.42 0.06 5.22
C ARG A 56 12.17 1.11 4.42
N VAL A 57 11.68 1.44 3.22
CA VAL A 57 12.31 2.45 2.35
C VAL A 57 12.26 3.83 3.01
N LEU A 58 11.08 4.26 3.48
CA LEU A 58 10.90 5.58 4.08
C LEU A 58 11.66 5.72 5.40
N SER A 59 11.66 4.69 6.25
CA SER A 59 12.42 4.70 7.50
C SER A 59 13.93 4.76 7.24
N PHE A 60 14.41 4.07 6.21
CA PHE A 60 15.82 4.14 5.84
C PHE A 60 16.21 5.54 5.33
N ILE A 61 15.38 6.16 4.47
CA ILE A 61 15.58 7.54 4.01
C ILE A 61 15.55 8.51 5.20
N SER A 62 14.56 8.39 6.09
CA SER A 62 14.42 9.25 7.26
C SER A 62 15.65 9.15 8.18
N SER A 63 16.07 7.93 8.52
CA SER A 63 17.17 7.70 9.47
C SER A 63 18.57 7.93 8.91
N ARG A 64 18.82 7.57 7.64
CA ARG A 64 20.17 7.60 7.04
C ARG A 64 20.42 8.83 6.16
N TYR A 65 19.36 9.46 5.66
CA TYR A 65 19.43 10.63 4.79
C TYR A 65 18.71 11.86 5.35
N GLY A 66 18.20 11.81 6.59
CA GLY A 66 17.51 12.94 7.22
C GLY A 66 16.24 13.38 6.46
N GLY A 67 15.62 12.43 5.76
CA GLY A 67 14.44 12.67 4.91
C GLY A 67 14.75 13.21 3.51
N GLN A 68 16.02 13.44 3.16
CA GLN A 68 16.39 13.95 1.84
C GLN A 68 16.59 12.81 0.83
N ILE A 69 16.16 13.03 -0.41
CA ILE A 69 16.35 12.07 -1.49
C ILE A 69 17.67 12.39 -2.20
N PRO A 70 18.59 11.41 -2.35
CA PRO A 70 19.84 11.64 -3.05
C PRO A 70 19.59 11.98 -4.52
N ARG A 71 20.32 12.98 -5.02
CA ARG A 71 20.29 13.41 -6.43
C ARG A 71 21.48 12.79 -7.16
N VAL A 72 21.27 11.61 -7.71
CA VAL A 72 22.30 10.84 -8.42
C VAL A 72 21.76 10.33 -9.75
N GLN A 73 22.66 9.98 -10.66
CA GLN A 73 22.28 9.16 -11.81
C GLN A 73 22.03 7.73 -11.34
N LEU A 74 21.00 7.10 -11.89
CA LEU A 74 20.72 5.70 -11.62
C LEU A 74 21.80 4.84 -12.27
N ASP A 75 22.28 3.85 -11.52
CA ASP A 75 23.03 2.75 -12.12
C ASP A 75 22.11 1.86 -12.98
N GLU A 76 22.73 1.00 -13.80
CA GLU A 76 22.03 0.14 -14.75
C GLU A 76 20.98 -0.75 -14.08
N GLU A 77 21.32 -1.34 -12.92
CA GLU A 77 20.41 -2.21 -12.17
C GLU A 77 19.18 -1.44 -11.65
N SER A 78 19.38 -0.24 -11.11
CA SER A 78 18.31 0.62 -10.60
C SER A 78 17.43 1.18 -11.74
N ALA A 79 18.03 1.50 -12.88
CA ALA A 79 17.31 1.93 -14.07
C ALA A 79 16.44 0.79 -14.65
N SER A 80 17.03 -0.42 -14.78
CA SER A 80 16.33 -1.62 -15.25
C SER A 80 15.15 -1.99 -14.33
N PHE A 81 15.36 -1.92 -13.01
CA PHE A 81 14.28 -2.11 -12.04
C PHE A 81 13.12 -1.13 -12.23
N LEU A 82 13.39 0.15 -12.47
CA LEU A 82 12.31 1.12 -12.72
C LEU A 82 11.58 0.88 -14.05
N GLU A 83 12.27 0.37 -15.07
CA GLU A 83 11.62 -0.09 -16.30
C GLU A 83 10.70 -1.28 -16.05
N GLU A 84 11.12 -2.25 -15.24
CA GLU A 84 10.26 -3.38 -14.80
C GLU A 84 9.01 -2.87 -14.08
N VAL A 85 9.17 -1.95 -13.12
CA VAL A 85 8.07 -1.31 -12.39
C VAL A 85 7.10 -0.60 -13.35
N ARG A 86 7.61 0.15 -14.32
CA ARG A 86 6.79 0.81 -15.36
C ARG A 86 6.05 -0.21 -16.23
N GLY A 87 6.68 -1.34 -16.54
CA GLY A 87 6.06 -2.46 -17.26
C GLY A 87 4.87 -3.04 -16.50
N VAL A 88 5.02 -3.27 -15.19
CA VAL A 88 3.90 -3.70 -14.33
C VAL A 88 2.79 -2.65 -14.29
N GLY A 89 3.14 -1.37 -14.18
CA GLY A 89 2.19 -0.26 -14.24
C GLY A 89 1.34 -0.27 -15.52
N LYS A 90 1.94 -0.51 -16.69
CA LYS A 90 1.21 -0.68 -17.96
C LYS A 90 0.24 -1.86 -17.90
N GLY A 91 0.64 -2.99 -17.32
CA GLY A 91 -0.24 -4.15 -17.12
C GLY A 91 -1.45 -3.83 -16.24
N ILE A 92 -1.26 -3.05 -15.16
CA ILE A 92 -2.36 -2.55 -14.31
C ILE A 92 -3.32 -1.69 -15.14
N GLU A 93 -2.80 -0.76 -15.95
CA GLU A 93 -3.61 0.09 -16.83
C GLU A 93 -4.43 -0.73 -17.85
N ASP A 94 -3.80 -1.73 -18.49
CA ASP A 94 -4.47 -2.62 -19.43
C ASP A 94 -5.60 -3.44 -18.77
N ASP A 95 -5.37 -3.93 -17.55
CA ASP A 95 -6.37 -4.64 -16.77
C ASP A 95 -7.54 -3.73 -16.39
N LEU A 96 -7.27 -2.50 -15.98
CA LEU A 96 -8.29 -1.50 -15.68
C LEU A 96 -9.13 -1.17 -16.92
N MET A 97 -8.52 -0.97 -18.08
CA MET A 97 -9.24 -0.72 -19.35
C MET A 97 -10.17 -1.88 -19.74
N ARG A 98 -9.81 -3.11 -19.35
CA ARG A 98 -10.61 -4.33 -19.57
C ARG A 98 -11.54 -4.67 -18.40
N VAL A 99 -11.63 -3.79 -17.40
CA VAL A 99 -12.47 -3.96 -16.19
C VAL A 99 -12.10 -5.23 -15.38
N ARG A 100 -10.84 -5.66 -15.46
CA ARG A 100 -10.24 -6.76 -14.69
C ARG A 100 -9.67 -6.24 -13.37
N LEU A 101 -10.53 -5.72 -12.51
CA LEU A 101 -10.12 -5.02 -11.28
C LEU A 101 -9.32 -5.92 -10.33
N ARG A 102 -9.65 -7.21 -10.27
CA ARG A 102 -8.93 -8.18 -9.42
C ARG A 102 -7.49 -8.38 -9.90
N ASP A 103 -7.29 -8.49 -11.21
CA ASP A 103 -5.96 -8.68 -11.78
C ASP A 103 -5.13 -7.39 -11.70
N ALA A 104 -5.76 -6.23 -11.92
CA ALA A 104 -5.13 -4.93 -11.72
C ALA A 104 -4.64 -4.74 -10.27
N LEU A 105 -5.44 -5.13 -9.27
CA LEU A 105 -5.03 -5.09 -7.86
C LEU A 105 -3.87 -6.06 -7.57
N LYS A 106 -3.84 -7.24 -8.18
CA LYS A 106 -2.70 -8.17 -8.06
C LYS A 106 -1.44 -7.58 -8.69
N GLY A 107 -1.56 -6.84 -9.78
CA GLY A 107 -0.46 -6.10 -10.38
C GLY A 107 0.14 -5.08 -9.41
N LEU A 108 -0.69 -4.35 -8.66
CA LEU A 108 -0.24 -3.43 -7.60
C LEU A 108 0.55 -4.17 -6.49
N ILE A 109 0.05 -5.33 -6.06
CA ILE A 109 0.74 -6.16 -5.05
C ILE A 109 2.08 -6.66 -5.60
N GLU A 110 2.14 -7.13 -6.86
CA GLU A 110 3.38 -7.61 -7.47
C GLU A 110 4.40 -6.48 -7.62
N MET A 111 3.96 -5.27 -7.97
CA MET A 111 4.82 -4.08 -7.99
C MET A 111 5.52 -3.87 -6.63
N ALA A 112 4.80 -4.02 -5.52
CA ALA A 112 5.39 -3.95 -4.19
C ALA A 112 6.30 -5.16 -3.86
N ARG A 113 6.00 -6.37 -4.37
CA ARG A 113 6.88 -7.54 -4.22
C ARG A 113 8.21 -7.36 -4.97
N ILE A 114 8.19 -6.85 -6.20
CA ILE A 114 9.39 -6.48 -6.97
C ILE A 114 10.21 -5.46 -6.17
N GLY A 115 9.57 -4.43 -5.62
CA GLY A 115 10.22 -3.45 -4.75
C GLY A 115 10.91 -4.07 -3.53
N ASN A 116 10.23 -4.98 -2.83
CA ASN A 116 10.82 -5.68 -1.68
C ASN A 116 12.05 -6.51 -2.09
N ARG A 117 11.97 -7.25 -3.22
CA ARG A 117 13.08 -8.05 -3.74
C ARG A 117 14.27 -7.16 -4.10
N PHE A 118 14.03 -6.08 -4.85
CA PHE A 118 15.06 -5.11 -5.21
C PHE A 118 15.75 -4.54 -3.97
N PHE A 119 14.98 -3.98 -3.02
CA PHE A 119 15.54 -3.37 -1.83
C PHE A 119 16.33 -4.36 -0.96
N ASN A 120 15.89 -5.62 -0.89
CA ASN A 120 16.59 -6.69 -0.19
C ASN A 120 17.91 -7.06 -0.88
N ASN A 121 17.87 -7.35 -2.18
CA ASN A 121 19.04 -7.80 -2.94
C ASN A 121 20.12 -6.72 -3.03
N ARG A 122 19.70 -5.45 -3.06
CA ARG A 122 20.61 -4.31 -3.10
C ARG A 122 21.31 -4.05 -1.77
N GLU A 123 20.72 -4.48 -0.65
CA GLU A 123 21.28 -4.30 0.70
C GLU A 123 21.80 -2.87 0.99
N PRO A 124 20.98 -1.81 0.81
CA PRO A 124 21.44 -0.42 0.89
C PRO A 124 22.03 -0.05 2.25
N TRP A 125 21.72 -0.79 3.32
CA TRP A 125 22.34 -0.61 4.64
C TRP A 125 23.83 -0.98 4.66
N ARG A 126 24.27 -1.92 3.83
CA ARG A 126 25.69 -2.27 3.67
C ARG A 126 26.37 -1.29 2.73
N ASP A 127 25.74 -1.05 1.58
CA ASP A 127 26.28 -0.14 0.56
C ASP A 127 26.43 1.29 1.06
N PHE A 128 25.60 1.73 2.02
CA PHE A 128 25.73 3.07 2.58
C PHE A 128 27.12 3.34 3.16
N GLU A 129 27.78 2.30 3.68
CA GLU A 129 29.14 2.37 4.24
C GLU A 129 30.21 1.99 3.20
N SER A 130 29.96 0.99 2.36
CA SER A 130 30.97 0.42 1.46
C SER A 130 30.96 1.00 0.03
N ASN A 131 29.81 1.43 -0.47
CA ASN A 131 29.61 1.94 -1.83
C ASN A 131 28.46 2.94 -1.89
N ARG A 132 28.75 4.18 -1.50
CA ARG A 132 27.73 5.21 -1.35
C ARG A 132 26.92 5.49 -2.62
N GLY A 133 27.55 5.48 -3.79
CA GLY A 133 26.86 5.71 -5.06
C GLY A 133 25.80 4.64 -5.37
N ARG A 134 26.11 3.36 -5.08
CA ARG A 134 25.16 2.26 -5.24
C ARG A 134 23.98 2.37 -4.26
N ALA A 135 24.26 2.76 -3.01
CA ALA A 135 23.21 3.02 -2.02
C ALA A 135 22.30 4.17 -2.46
N ASP A 136 22.89 5.30 -2.88
CA ASP A 136 22.15 6.48 -3.33
C ASP A 136 21.23 6.15 -4.52
N SER A 137 21.74 5.42 -5.52
CA SER A 137 20.96 4.95 -6.68
C SER A 137 19.80 4.05 -6.26
N THR A 138 20.05 3.11 -5.34
CA THR A 138 19.02 2.21 -4.79
C THR A 138 17.91 2.99 -4.09
N ILE A 139 18.28 4.01 -3.32
CA ILE A 139 17.31 4.84 -2.58
C ILE A 139 16.50 5.71 -3.53
N LEU A 140 17.13 6.34 -4.52
CA LEU A 140 16.41 7.12 -5.52
C LEU A 140 15.40 6.26 -6.29
N ALA A 141 15.80 5.07 -6.75
CA ALA A 141 14.89 4.17 -7.45
C ALA A 141 13.76 3.65 -6.56
N SER A 142 14.06 3.27 -5.31
CA SER A 142 13.04 2.81 -4.35
C SER A 142 12.03 3.91 -4.02
N TYR A 143 12.49 5.16 -3.88
CA TYR A 143 11.63 6.32 -3.69
C TYR A 143 10.73 6.58 -4.91
N GLN A 144 11.27 6.50 -6.13
CA GLN A 144 10.49 6.63 -7.37
C GLN A 144 9.45 5.52 -7.50
N LEU A 145 9.79 4.27 -7.16
CA LEU A 145 8.80 3.19 -7.08
C LEU A 145 7.67 3.56 -6.12
N LEU A 146 7.95 4.05 -4.90
CA LEU A 146 6.90 4.38 -3.94
C LEU A 146 5.95 5.47 -4.44
N LYS A 147 6.43 6.42 -5.25
CA LYS A 147 5.57 7.41 -5.90
C LYS A 147 4.62 6.76 -6.91
N ILE A 148 5.15 5.89 -7.78
CA ILE A 148 4.35 5.14 -8.76
C ILE A 148 3.33 4.24 -8.06
N LEU A 149 3.77 3.57 -6.98
CA LEU A 149 2.93 2.72 -6.16
C LEU A 149 1.79 3.53 -5.52
N ALA A 150 2.07 4.70 -4.95
CA ALA A 150 1.03 5.58 -4.40
C ALA A 150 0.00 5.99 -5.45
N TYR A 151 0.44 6.34 -6.66
CA TYR A 151 -0.44 6.69 -7.77
C TYR A 151 -1.41 5.54 -8.14
N TYR A 152 -0.90 4.33 -8.41
CA TYR A 152 -1.78 3.21 -8.72
C TYR A 152 -2.61 2.75 -7.52
N MET A 153 -2.06 2.85 -6.31
CA MET A 153 -2.75 2.51 -5.07
C MET A 153 -3.98 3.39 -4.86
N HIS A 154 -3.97 4.66 -5.29
CA HIS A 154 -5.09 5.58 -5.09
C HIS A 154 -6.39 5.09 -5.74
N ILE A 155 -6.29 4.33 -6.83
CA ILE A 155 -7.44 3.71 -7.54
C ILE A 155 -8.19 2.72 -6.61
N PHE A 156 -7.45 1.99 -5.78
CA PHE A 156 -7.98 0.92 -4.94
C PHE A 156 -8.13 1.32 -3.47
N LEU A 157 -7.15 2.06 -2.93
CA LEU A 157 -6.95 2.40 -1.51
C LEU A 157 -6.66 3.91 -1.37
N PRO A 158 -7.63 4.79 -1.67
CA PRO A 158 -7.40 6.23 -1.81
C PRO A 158 -6.79 6.87 -0.56
N PHE A 159 -7.30 6.53 0.63
CA PHE A 159 -6.84 7.13 1.88
C PHE A 159 -5.41 6.71 2.26
N SER A 160 -5.07 5.45 2.00
CA SER A 160 -3.72 4.94 2.24
C SER A 160 -2.74 5.48 1.19
N ALA A 161 -3.18 5.67 -0.05
CA ALA A 161 -2.38 6.30 -1.09
C ALA A 161 -2.01 7.74 -0.73
N GLU A 162 -2.97 8.54 -0.28
CA GLU A 162 -2.73 9.91 0.18
C GLU A 162 -1.78 9.96 1.40
N ARG A 163 -1.94 9.04 2.36
CA ARG A 163 -0.99 8.96 3.48
C ARG A 163 0.44 8.63 3.03
N LEU A 164 0.60 7.68 2.09
CA LEU A 164 1.91 7.37 1.51
C LEU A 164 2.47 8.59 0.75
N TRP A 165 1.64 9.25 -0.04
CA TRP A 165 1.99 10.46 -0.80
C TRP A 165 2.49 11.59 0.11
N LYS A 166 1.79 11.80 1.24
CA LYS A 166 2.20 12.73 2.28
C LYS A 166 3.54 12.38 2.91
N MET A 167 3.76 11.10 3.22
CA MET A 167 5.06 10.66 3.74
C MET A 167 6.21 10.83 2.73
N LEU A 168 5.91 10.84 1.41
CA LEU A 168 6.88 11.11 0.34
C LEU A 168 7.17 12.61 0.17
N GLY A 169 6.41 13.48 0.85
CA GLY A 169 6.59 14.93 0.86
C GLY A 169 5.69 15.69 -0.12
N PHE A 170 4.54 15.13 -0.50
CA PHE A 170 3.57 15.76 -1.37
C PHE A 170 2.19 15.86 -0.71
N ASP A 171 1.44 16.90 -1.02
CA ASP A 171 0.09 17.10 -0.49
C ASP A 171 -0.98 16.68 -1.50
N GLY A 172 -2.19 16.38 -1.00
CA GLY A 172 -3.35 16.01 -1.80
C GLY A 172 -3.29 14.60 -2.39
N GLU A 173 -4.04 14.40 -3.47
CA GLU A 173 -4.10 13.14 -4.19
C GLU A 173 -2.82 12.89 -5.00
N PRO A 174 -2.38 11.63 -5.15
CA PRO A 174 -1.25 11.28 -6.01
C PRO A 174 -1.43 11.74 -7.47
N ASP A 175 -0.62 12.69 -7.89
CA ASP A 175 -0.62 13.20 -9.27
C ASP A 175 0.27 12.34 -10.18
N ARG A 176 -0.20 12.08 -11.41
CA ARG A 176 0.54 11.29 -12.41
C ARG A 176 1.84 11.98 -12.84
N GLY A 177 1.80 13.29 -13.11
CA GLY A 177 2.96 14.06 -13.56
C GLY A 177 4.08 14.03 -12.54
N ILE A 178 3.73 14.16 -11.26
CA ILE A 178 4.68 14.01 -10.15
C ILE A 178 5.12 12.55 -10.05
N ALA A 179 4.20 11.58 -10.01
CA ALA A 179 4.52 10.18 -9.72
C ALA A 179 5.57 9.59 -10.68
N PHE A 180 5.50 9.94 -11.96
CA PHE A 180 6.39 9.45 -13.00
C PHE A 180 7.57 10.38 -13.32
N SER A 181 7.67 11.55 -12.68
CA SER A 181 8.82 12.44 -12.83
C SER A 181 9.97 12.03 -11.93
N ALA A 182 11.16 11.88 -12.51
CA ALA A 182 12.41 11.67 -11.76
C ALA A 182 12.90 12.94 -11.04
N GLU A 183 12.49 14.12 -11.52
CA GLU A 183 12.93 15.42 -10.98
C GLU A 183 12.08 15.87 -9.79
N ALA A 184 10.82 15.47 -9.74
CA ALA A 184 9.91 15.81 -8.65
C ALA A 184 10.24 15.01 -7.39
N VAL A 185 11.08 15.56 -6.53
CA VAL A 185 11.44 14.97 -5.22
C VAL A 185 10.90 15.81 -4.08
N GLY A 186 10.11 15.16 -3.21
CA GLY A 186 9.68 15.73 -1.94
C GLY A 186 10.71 15.51 -0.85
N ARG A 187 10.31 15.79 0.39
CA ARG A 187 11.07 15.42 1.60
C ARG A 187 10.31 14.37 2.38
N VAL A 188 10.96 13.23 2.62
CA VAL A 188 10.37 12.18 3.44
C VAL A 188 10.23 12.66 4.88
N SER A 189 9.03 12.56 5.41
CA SER A 189 8.71 13.02 6.76
C SER A 189 7.54 12.22 7.34
N SER A 190 7.36 12.30 8.66
CA SER A 190 6.21 11.71 9.36
C SER A 190 6.00 10.21 9.05
N VAL A 191 7.10 9.46 8.96
CA VAL A 191 7.06 8.04 8.58
C VAL A 191 6.28 7.24 9.62
N GLU A 192 5.20 6.61 9.19
CA GLU A 192 4.36 5.74 10.02
C GLU A 192 4.01 4.43 9.28
N PRO A 193 3.68 3.35 10.00
CA PRO A 193 3.17 2.13 9.36
C PRO A 193 1.89 2.40 8.58
N LEU A 194 1.91 2.08 7.28
CA LEU A 194 0.77 2.35 6.40
C LEU A 194 -0.45 1.49 6.75
N PHE A 195 -0.22 0.22 7.07
CA PHE A 195 -1.23 -0.73 7.49
C PHE A 195 -0.87 -1.33 8.84
N ARG A 196 -1.87 -1.78 9.61
CA ARG A 196 -1.69 -2.53 10.86
C ARG A 196 -2.26 -3.93 10.66
N LYS A 197 -1.62 -4.92 11.27
CA LYS A 197 -2.18 -6.28 11.28
C LYS A 197 -3.51 -6.29 12.03
N ILE A 198 -4.41 -7.13 11.55
CA ILE A 198 -5.71 -7.38 12.16
C ILE A 198 -5.77 -8.80 12.71
N ARG A 199 -6.69 -9.03 13.63
CA ARG A 199 -7.01 -10.36 14.18
C ARG A 199 -8.50 -10.58 14.11
N LYS A 200 -8.92 -11.70 13.53
CA LYS A 200 -10.33 -12.01 13.32
C LYS A 200 -11.10 -12.08 14.64
N GLU A 201 -10.49 -12.61 15.70
CA GLU A 201 -11.15 -12.76 17.00
C GLU A 201 -11.52 -11.38 17.57
N GLU A 202 -10.62 -10.42 17.48
CA GLU A 202 -10.84 -9.04 17.93
C GLU A 202 -11.95 -8.35 17.12
N LEU A 203 -11.97 -8.56 15.79
CA LEU A 203 -12.97 -7.97 14.91
C LEU A 203 -14.37 -8.57 15.10
N VAL A 204 -14.44 -9.90 15.26
CA VAL A 204 -15.70 -10.63 15.50
C VAL A 204 -16.29 -10.23 16.84
N GLU A 205 -15.47 -10.15 17.88
CA GLU A 205 -15.92 -9.72 19.21
C GLU A 205 -16.40 -8.26 19.19
N ARG A 206 -15.65 -7.37 18.54
CA ARG A 206 -16.08 -5.96 18.42
C ARG A 206 -17.36 -5.80 17.61
N LEU A 207 -17.57 -6.62 16.57
CA LEU A 207 -18.81 -6.63 15.80
C LEU A 207 -20.00 -7.09 16.67
N ARG A 208 -19.79 -8.09 17.53
CA ARG A 208 -20.80 -8.55 18.48
C ARG A 208 -21.22 -7.40 19.41
N GLN A 209 -20.25 -6.71 20.00
CA GLN A 209 -20.50 -5.58 20.91
C GLN A 209 -21.25 -4.42 20.21
N ILE A 210 -20.91 -4.10 18.97
CA ILE A 210 -21.61 -3.08 18.17
C ILE A 210 -23.10 -3.43 18.01
N ARG A 211 -23.40 -4.71 17.77
CA ARG A 211 -24.78 -5.18 17.57
C ARG A 211 -25.58 -5.21 18.85
N GLU A 212 -25.00 -5.69 19.94
CA GLU A 212 -25.64 -5.68 21.26
C GLU A 212 -26.00 -4.26 21.69
N ASN A 213 -25.07 -3.30 21.53
CA ASN A 213 -25.33 -1.90 21.87
C ASN A 213 -26.43 -1.27 21.01
N ARG A 214 -26.55 -1.66 19.73
CA ARG A 214 -27.62 -1.18 18.84
C ARG A 214 -29.00 -1.72 19.26
N GLU A 215 -29.06 -2.98 19.66
CA GLU A 215 -30.30 -3.60 20.16
C GLU A 215 -30.75 -2.93 21.47
N VAL A 216 -29.82 -2.61 22.38
CA VAL A 216 -30.13 -1.87 23.62
C VAL A 216 -30.68 -0.48 23.32
N LEU A 217 -30.05 0.29 22.43
CA LEU A 217 -30.51 1.63 22.06
C LEU A 217 -31.91 1.61 21.42
N SER A 218 -32.14 0.69 20.48
CA SER A 218 -33.46 0.48 19.86
C SER A 218 -34.54 0.14 20.90
N ALA A 219 -34.22 -0.70 21.89
CA ALA A 219 -35.15 -1.05 22.97
C ALA A 219 -35.44 0.12 23.92
N MET A 220 -34.53 1.08 24.06
CA MET A 220 -34.72 2.29 24.86
C MET A 220 -35.55 3.36 24.14
N GLU A 221 -35.45 3.45 22.80
CA GLU A 221 -36.22 4.41 21.98
C GLU A 221 -37.71 4.03 21.80
N ILE A 222 -38.06 2.77 22.06
CA ILE A 222 -39.45 2.26 21.96
C ILE A 222 -40.24 2.46 23.28
N ARG A 223 -39.58 2.92 24.36
CA ARG A 223 -40.20 3.21 25.66
C ARG A 223 -40.46 4.70 25.84
#